data_AF-A0A6B3H566-F1
#
_entry.id   AF-A0A6B3H566-F1
#
_cell.length_a   1.000
_cell.length_b   1.000
_cell.length_c   1.000
_cell.angle_alpha   90.00
_cell.angle_beta   90.00
_cell.angle_gamma   90.00
#
_symmetry.space_group_name_H-M   'P 1'
#
loop_
_entity.id
_entity.type
_entity.pdbx_description
1 polymer ?
#
loop_
_entity_poly.entity_id
_entity_poly.type
_entity_poly.pdbx_seq_one_letter_code
_entity_poly.pdbx_strand_id
1 'polypeptide(L)'
;ARSYVCTTPAEIDEALDAFGAPYVVKDDGLAAGKGVVVTDDLAAARDHALSCDRVVIEEFLDGPEVSLFAITDGTTVLPLQPAQDFKRALDGDEGPNTGGMGAYSPL
;
A
#
# COMPACT_ATOMS: atom_id res chain seq x y z
N ALA A 1 10.64 6.81 -2.90
CA ALA A 1 9.45 6.35 -3.62
C ALA A 1 8.74 7.55 -4.19
N ARG A 2 8.24 7.44 -5.42
CA ARG A 2 7.45 8.48 -6.10
C ARG A 2 5.95 8.17 -5.96
N SER A 3 5.11 9.21 -5.97
CA SER A 3 3.65 9.08 -5.97
C SER A 3 2.98 10.25 -6.69
N TYR A 4 1.76 10.01 -7.18
CA TYR A 4 0.85 11.02 -7.70
C TYR A 4 -0.43 11.03 -6.85
N VAL A 5 -0.96 12.22 -6.60
CA VAL A 5 -2.29 12.40 -6.02
C VAL A 5 -3.20 12.88 -7.14
N CYS A 6 -4.24 12.10 -7.44
CA CYS A 6 -5.11 12.35 -8.57
C CYS A 6 -6.55 12.57 -8.09
N THR A 7 -7.25 13.48 -8.77
CA THR A 7 -8.68 13.77 -8.57
C THR A 7 -9.47 13.76 -9.88
N THR A 8 -8.78 13.62 -11.02
CA THR A 8 -9.41 13.56 -12.34
C THR A 8 -8.97 12.33 -13.12
N PRO A 9 -9.79 11.83 -14.07
CA PRO A 9 -9.41 10.71 -14.92
C PRO A 9 -8.12 10.92 -15.72
N ALA A 10 -7.84 12.16 -16.16
CA ALA A 10 -6.64 12.47 -16.94
C ALA A 10 -5.37 12.36 -16.09
N GLU A 11 -5.41 12.82 -14.83
CA GLU A 11 -4.29 12.65 -13.88
C GLU A 11 -4.06 11.18 -13.55
N ILE A 12 -5.13 10.39 -13.40
CA ILE A 12 -5.05 8.95 -13.17
C ILE A 12 -4.33 8.27 -14.35
N ASP A 13 -4.76 8.57 -15.58
CA ASP A 13 -4.18 7.96 -16.78
C ASP A 13 -2.70 8.32 -16.93
N GLU A 14 -2.33 9.59 -16.71
CA GLU A 14 -0.94 10.05 -16.73
C GLU A 14 -0.08 9.36 -15.66
N ALA A 15 -0.61 9.20 -14.44
CA ALA A 15 0.11 8.56 -13.35
C ALA A 15 0.30 7.05 -13.58
N LEU A 16 -0.71 6.35 -14.09
CA LEU A 16 -0.61 4.92 -14.44
C LEU A 16 0.43 4.70 -15.54
N ASP A 17 0.42 5.53 -16.59
CA ASP A 17 1.41 5.49 -17.66
C ASP A 17 2.83 5.78 -17.15
N ALA A 18 2.98 6.68 -16.18
CA ALA A 18 4.29 7.06 -15.63
C ALA A 18 4.96 5.95 -14.79
N PHE A 19 4.19 5.08 -14.14
CA PHE A 19 4.72 3.98 -13.34
C PHE A 19 4.80 2.65 -14.08
N GLY A 20 3.78 2.30 -14.86
CA GLY A 20 3.61 0.96 -15.40
C GLY A 20 3.32 -0.09 -14.32
N ALA A 21 3.21 -1.36 -14.74
CA ALA A 21 2.92 -2.47 -13.84
C ALA A 21 4.15 -2.89 -13.00
N PRO A 22 3.96 -3.38 -11.75
CA PRO A 22 2.68 -3.51 -11.04
C PRO A 22 2.11 -2.17 -10.59
N TYR A 23 0.82 -1.95 -10.81
CA TYR A 23 0.12 -0.73 -10.43
C TYR A 23 -0.27 -0.78 -8.94
N VAL A 24 0.12 0.24 -8.18
CA VAL A 24 -0.29 0.41 -6.78
C VAL A 24 -1.26 1.60 -6.70
N VAL A 25 -2.53 1.31 -6.45
CA VAL A 25 -3.61 2.30 -6.41
C VAL A 25 -4.25 2.31 -5.02
N LYS A 26 -4.22 3.45 -4.35
CA LYS A 26 -4.67 3.62 -2.96
C LYS A 26 -5.71 4.72 -2.85
N ASP A 27 -6.86 4.39 -2.28
CA ASP A 27 -7.86 5.39 -1.88
C ASP A 27 -7.27 6.33 -0.81
N ASP A 28 -7.42 7.66 -0.98
CA ASP A 28 -6.98 8.68 -0.02
C ASP A 28 -7.98 8.84 1.15
N GLY A 29 -8.39 7.70 1.73
CA GLY A 29 -9.44 7.60 2.74
C GLY A 29 -9.37 6.32 3.57
N LEU A 30 -10.16 6.27 4.65
CA LEU A 30 -10.28 5.07 5.49
C LEU A 30 -11.19 4.04 4.81
N ALA A 31 -10.61 3.18 3.99
CA ALA A 31 -11.32 2.13 3.26
C ALA A 31 -11.32 0.76 3.98
N ALA A 32 -11.25 0.74 5.32
CA ALA A 32 -11.26 -0.49 6.15
C ALA A 32 -10.30 -1.61 5.70
N GLY A 33 -9.11 -1.23 5.22
CA GLY A 33 -8.09 -2.17 4.72
C GLY A 33 -8.34 -2.71 3.30
N LYS A 34 -9.35 -2.21 2.58
CA LYS A 34 -9.69 -2.61 1.20
C LYS A 34 -9.41 -1.53 0.16
N GLY A 35 -8.85 -0.39 0.56
CA GLY A 35 -8.59 0.74 -0.34
C GLY A 35 -7.34 0.60 -1.20
N VAL A 36 -6.56 -0.48 -1.03
CA VAL A 36 -5.30 -0.68 -1.74
C VAL A 36 -5.47 -1.83 -2.73
N VAL A 37 -5.19 -1.55 -4.00
CA VAL A 37 -5.07 -2.54 -5.07
C VAL A 37 -3.63 -2.55 -5.56
N VAL A 38 -3.05 -3.74 -5.65
CA VAL A 38 -1.76 -4.00 -6.31
C VAL A 38 -2.02 -5.03 -7.40
N THR A 39 -1.82 -4.65 -8.66
CA THR A 39 -2.21 -5.48 -9.82
C THR A 39 -1.33 -5.21 -11.04
N ASP A 40 -1.14 -6.21 -11.89
CA ASP A 40 -0.51 -6.04 -13.20
C ASP A 40 -1.50 -5.60 -14.29
N ASP A 41 -2.81 -5.64 -13.98
CA ASP A 41 -3.88 -5.28 -14.92
C ASP A 41 -4.20 -3.77 -14.85
N LEU A 42 -3.88 -3.07 -15.94
CA LEU A 42 -4.15 -1.63 -16.10
C LEU A 42 -5.64 -1.31 -15.99
N ALA A 43 -6.52 -2.15 -16.56
CA ALA A 43 -7.96 -1.90 -16.51
C ALA A 43 -8.47 -2.01 -15.08
N ALA A 44 -8.07 -3.05 -14.35
CA ALA A 44 -8.42 -3.21 -12.94
C ALA A 44 -7.88 -2.06 -12.07
N ALA A 45 -6.66 -1.61 -12.31
CA ALA A 45 -6.05 -0.48 -11.60
C ALA A 45 -6.83 0.83 -11.85
N ARG A 46 -7.16 1.10 -13.12
CA ARG A 46 -7.89 2.28 -13.55
C ARG A 46 -9.33 2.29 -13.02
N ASP A 47 -10.02 1.17 -13.09
CA ASP A 47 -11.40 1.04 -12.59
C ASP A 47 -11.47 1.28 -11.08
N HIS A 48 -10.50 0.75 -10.32
CA HIS A 48 -10.39 1.05 -8.89
C HIS A 48 -10.13 2.54 -8.65
N ALA A 49 -9.18 3.15 -9.37
CA ALA A 49 -8.86 4.57 -9.24
C ALA A 49 -10.06 5.48 -9.52
N LEU A 50 -10.86 5.18 -10.54
CA LEU A 50 -12.07 5.93 -10.90
C LEU A 50 -13.21 5.77 -9.89
N SER A 51 -13.16 4.75 -9.03
CA SER A 51 -14.15 4.55 -7.98
C SER A 51 -13.88 5.40 -6.72
N CYS A 52 -12.70 6.02 -6.63
CA CYS A 52 -12.29 6.87 -5.52
C CYS A 52 -12.56 8.35 -5.82
N ASP A 53 -12.92 9.13 -4.80
CA ASP A 53 -13.04 10.60 -4.92
C ASP A 53 -11.66 11.27 -5.09
N ARG A 54 -10.65 10.71 -4.40
CA ARG A 54 -9.24 11.11 -4.48
C ARG A 54 -8.39 9.87 -4.30
N VAL A 55 -7.38 9.72 -5.14
CA VAL A 55 -6.57 8.49 -5.20
C VAL A 55 -5.09 8.83 -5.23
N VAL A 56 -4.31 8.01 -4.53
CA VAL A 56 -2.85 8.02 -4.57
C VAL A 56 -2.38 6.84 -5.42
N ILE A 57 -1.63 7.13 -6.47
CA ILE A 57 -0.99 6.12 -7.33
C ILE A 57 0.50 6.17 -7.01
N GLU A 58 1.09 5.02 -6.71
CA GLU A 58 2.47 4.94 -6.19
C GLU A 58 3.34 3.96 -6.98
N GLU A 59 4.64 4.19 -6.90
CA GLU A 59 5.65 3.24 -7.35
C GLU A 59 5.57 1.93 -6.56
N PHE A 60 5.52 0.80 -7.26
CA PHE A 60 5.67 -0.51 -6.62
C PHE A 60 7.09 -0.65 -6.05
N LEU A 61 7.17 -1.00 -4.77
CA LEU A 61 8.43 -1.27 -4.10
C LEU A 61 8.53 -2.76 -3.81
N ASP A 62 9.60 -3.37 -4.30
CA ASP A 62 9.97 -4.75 -3.99
C ASP A 62 10.99 -4.78 -2.85
N GLY A 63 10.91 -5.81 -2.03
CA GLY A 63 11.80 -6.03 -0.89
C GLY A 63 11.07 -6.38 0.40
N PRO A 64 11.84 -6.63 1.48
CA PRO A 64 11.28 -7.02 2.76
C PRO A 64 10.48 -5.87 3.39
N GLU A 65 9.23 -6.15 3.79
CA GLU A 65 8.43 -5.23 4.58
C GLU A 65 8.78 -5.35 6.07
N VAL A 66 8.98 -4.21 6.74
CA VAL A 66 9.22 -4.16 8.19
C VAL A 66 8.34 -3.11 8.84
N SER A 67 7.87 -3.40 10.05
CA SER A 67 7.11 -2.50 10.90
C SER A 67 8.03 -1.88 11.97
N LEU A 68 8.14 -0.56 11.98
CA LEU A 68 8.82 0.20 13.04
C LEU A 68 7.79 1.02 13.83
N PHE A 69 7.42 0.53 15.01
CA PHE A 69 6.54 1.25 15.92
C PHE A 69 7.34 2.21 16.82
N ALA A 70 6.72 3.32 17.23
CA ALA A 70 7.33 4.26 18.16
C ALA A 70 6.27 4.88 19.09
N ILE A 71 6.70 5.22 20.30
CA ILE A 71 5.90 6.01 21.25
C ILE A 71 6.30 7.48 21.09
N THR A 72 5.32 8.38 21.03
CA THR A 72 5.56 9.83 20.87
C THR A 72 4.72 10.65 21.83
N ASP A 73 5.30 11.74 22.34
CA ASP A 73 4.59 12.79 23.10
C ASP A 73 4.19 13.99 22.23
N GLY A 74 4.43 13.91 20.91
CA GLY A 74 4.24 14.99 19.93
C GLY A 74 5.52 15.74 19.55
N THR A 75 6.60 15.61 20.34
CA THR A 75 7.90 16.25 20.10
C THR A 75 9.07 15.27 20.15
N THR A 76 9.00 14.27 21.01
CA THR A 76 10.01 13.23 21.19
C THR A 76 9.47 11.92 20.64
N VAL A 77 10.31 11.16 19.92
CA VAL A 77 9.96 9.85 19.37
C VAL A 77 10.89 8.79 19.95
N LEU A 78 10.32 7.77 20.59
CA LEU A 78 11.05 6.63 21.13
C LEU A 78 10.71 5.38 20.30
N PRO A 79 11.63 4.91 19.43
CA PRO A 79 11.38 3.73 18.59
C PRO A 79 11.41 2.44 19.41
N LEU A 80 10.53 1.50 19.08
CA LEU A 80 10.55 0.13 19.56
C LEU A 80 11.44 -0.74 18.66
N GLN A 81 11.66 -2.00 19.05
CA GLN A 81 12.36 -2.97 18.20
C GLN A 81 11.55 -3.18 16.90
N PRO A 82 12.22 -3.20 15.73
CA PRO A 82 11.58 -3.55 14.46
C PRO A 82 10.94 -4.94 14.53
N ALA A 83 9.78 -5.08 13.88
CA ALA A 83 9.09 -6.35 13.73
C ALA A 83 8.74 -6.59 12.26
N GLN A 84 8.55 -7.84 11.88
CA GLN A 84 7.96 -8.20 10.59
C GLN A 84 6.69 -8.99 10.83
N ASP A 85 5.61 -8.61 10.14
CA ASP A 85 4.34 -9.31 10.15
C ASP A 85 4.15 -10.14 8.87
N PHE A 86 3.30 -11.15 8.95
CA PHE A 86 2.89 -11.95 7.81
C PHE A 86 1.42 -11.69 7.54
N LYS A 87 1.12 -10.94 6.48
CA LYS A 87 -0.27 -10.57 6.16
C LYS A 87 -1.01 -11.62 5.34
N ARG A 88 -0.30 -12.51 4.66
CA ARG A 88 -0.87 -13.50 3.74
C ARG A 88 -1.48 -14.67 4.49
N ALA A 89 -2.67 -15.08 4.08
CA ALA A 89 -3.46 -16.09 4.79
C ALA A 89 -2.86 -17.50 4.74
N LEU A 90 -2.04 -17.80 3.72
CA LEU A 90 -1.48 -19.12 3.47
C LEU A 90 0.05 -19.09 3.51
N ASP A 91 0.64 -20.28 3.65
CA ASP A 91 2.10 -20.45 3.64
C ASP A 91 2.71 -19.98 2.31
N GLY A 92 3.95 -19.47 2.36
CA GLY A 92 4.66 -19.00 1.15
C GLY A 92 4.18 -17.65 0.62
N ASP A 93 3.58 -16.82 1.48
CA ASP A 93 3.00 -15.52 1.12
C ASP A 93 1.86 -15.60 0.09
N GLU A 94 1.09 -16.69 0.14
CA GLU A 94 -0.05 -16.92 -0.75
C GLU A 94 -1.40 -16.54 -0.12
N GLY A 95 -2.42 -16.40 -0.98
CA GLY A 95 -3.79 -16.12 -0.57
C GLY A 95 -4.10 -14.64 -0.29
N PRO A 96 -5.32 -14.33 0.16
CA PRO A 96 -5.76 -12.96 0.38
C PRO A 96 -4.98 -12.30 1.51
N ASN A 97 -4.91 -10.96 1.47
CA ASN A 97 -4.41 -10.17 2.59
C ASN A 97 -5.33 -10.30 3.81
N THR A 98 -4.74 -10.41 4.99
CA THR A 98 -5.40 -10.45 6.30
C THR A 98 -4.94 -9.29 7.18
N GLY A 99 -5.48 -9.18 8.38
CA GLY A 99 -4.97 -8.24 9.39
C GLY A 99 -3.63 -8.65 10.04
N GLY A 100 -3.09 -9.83 9.70
CA GLY A 100 -1.87 -10.39 10.27
C GLY A 100 -2.08 -11.82 10.77
N MET A 101 -1.31 -12.77 10.24
CA MET A 101 -1.28 -14.18 10.63
C MET A 101 -0.27 -14.49 11.73
N GLY A 102 0.67 -13.57 11.96
CA GLY A 102 1.73 -13.70 12.94
C GLY A 102 2.78 -12.62 12.71
N ALA A 103 3.65 -12.41 13.69
CA ALA A 103 4.76 -11.48 13.61
C ALA A 103 5.92 -11.94 14.49
N TYR A 104 7.13 -11.47 14.21
CA TYR A 104 8.31 -11.72 15.06
C TYR A 104 9.17 -10.47 15.24
N SER A 105 9.95 -10.47 16.34
CA SER A 105 10.94 -9.46 16.72
C SER A 105 11.97 -10.10 17.66
N PRO A 106 13.27 -9.75 17.59
CA PRO A 106 13.88 -8.79 16.65
C PRO A 106 14.00 -9.37 15.23
N LEU A 107 14.32 -8.49 14.28
CA LEU A 107 14.66 -8.84 12.90
C LEU A 107 16.15 -9.23 12.74
#